data_AF-A0A1Q4DJR1-F1
#
_entry.id   AF-A0A1Q4DJR1-F1
#
_cell.length_a   1.000
_cell.length_b   1.000
_cell.length_c   1.000
_cell.angle_alpha   90.00
_cell.angle_beta   90.00
_cell.angle_gamma   90.00
#
_symmetry.space_group_name_H-M   'P 1'
#
loop_
_entity.id
_entity.type
_entity.pdbx_description
1 polymer ?
#
loop_
_entity_poly.entity_id
_entity_poly.type
_entity_poly.pdbx_seq_one_letter_code
_entity_poly.pdbx_strand_id
1 'polypeptide(L)'
;MPPAAAARADTVPRYDVQSACRGAAAAAVAPGRTSQSCENDETSARDTLDKQWSDYPDADRARCVRASSLGGPASYVDLLTCLDMAKSVRALPKDRQDPLGVPPASR
;
A
#
# COMPACT_ATOMS: atom_id res chain seq x y z
N MET A 1 9.92 15.45 -22.84
CA MET A 1 8.83 15.30 -21.85
C MET A 1 9.33 15.89 -20.54
N PRO A 2 8.63 16.84 -19.90
CA PRO A 2 9.07 17.37 -18.62
C PRO A 2 8.94 16.26 -17.55
N PRO A 3 9.77 16.28 -16.49
CA PRO A 3 9.61 15.34 -15.39
C PRO A 3 8.26 15.61 -14.72
N ALA A 4 7.39 14.59 -14.67
CA ALA A 4 6.17 14.66 -13.91
C ALA A 4 6.53 14.96 -12.45
N ALA A 5 6.04 16.10 -11.94
CA ALA A 5 6.09 16.37 -10.51
C ALA A 5 5.37 15.21 -9.82
N ALA A 6 6.12 14.38 -9.10
CA ALA A 6 5.53 13.34 -8.28
C ALA A 6 4.57 14.06 -7.31
N ALA A 7 3.27 13.81 -7.44
CA ALA A 7 2.30 14.23 -6.45
C ALA A 7 2.84 13.72 -5.11
N ARG A 8 3.30 14.66 -4.28
CA ARG A 8 3.84 14.32 -2.98
C ARG A 8 2.70 13.68 -2.22
N ALA A 9 2.87 12.42 -1.84
CA ALA A 9 1.95 11.73 -0.97
C ALA A 9 2.21 12.23 0.47
N ASP A 10 2.06 13.55 0.67
CA ASP A 10 2.35 14.24 1.92
C ASP A 10 1.37 13.82 3.02
N THR A 11 0.17 13.40 2.64
CA THR A 11 -0.88 12.90 3.52
C THR A 11 -1.39 11.54 3.06
N VAL A 12 -1.97 10.80 4.01
CA VAL A 12 -2.68 9.54 3.71
C VAL A 12 -3.80 9.85 2.70
N PRO A 13 -3.87 9.16 1.56
CA PRO A 13 -4.89 9.41 0.55
C PRO A 13 -6.29 9.07 1.10
N ARG A 14 -7.31 9.66 0.49
CA ARG A 14 -8.72 9.37 0.81
C ARG A 14 -9.25 8.31 -0.15
N TYR A 15 -9.45 7.09 0.34
CA TYR A 15 -10.04 6.00 -0.44
C TYR A 15 -11.51 5.80 -0.09
N ASP A 16 -12.28 5.34 -1.08
CA ASP A 16 -13.67 4.94 -0.90
C ASP A 16 -13.72 3.51 -0.38
N VAL A 17 -13.80 3.37 0.94
CA VAL A 17 -13.88 2.07 1.64
C VAL A 17 -15.10 1.26 1.19
N GLN A 18 -16.22 1.91 0.89
CA GLN A 18 -17.43 1.23 0.44
C GLN A 18 -17.22 0.62 -0.95
N SER A 19 -16.53 1.35 -1.84
CA SER A 19 -16.13 0.80 -3.13
C SER A 19 -15.13 -0.35 -2.98
N ALA A 20 -14.16 -0.25 -2.08
CA ALA A 20 -13.16 -1.29 -1.83
C ALA A 20 -13.78 -2.57 -1.25
N CYS A 21 -14.78 -2.44 -0.38
CA CYS A 21 -15.43 -3.57 0.27
C CYS A 21 -16.64 -4.13 -0.50
N ARG A 22 -16.97 -3.54 -1.66
CA ARG A 22 -18.08 -4.03 -2.49
C ARG A 22 -17.77 -5.45 -2.99
N GLY A 23 -18.67 -6.38 -2.68
CA GLY A 23 -18.51 -7.77 -3.08
C GLY A 23 -17.46 -8.53 -2.28
N ALA A 24 -16.95 -7.98 -1.16
CA ALA A 24 -16.00 -8.68 -0.28
C ALA A 24 -16.52 -10.05 0.19
N ALA A 25 -17.83 -10.16 0.44
CA ALA A 25 -18.48 -11.42 0.78
C ALA A 25 -18.52 -12.41 -0.39
N ALA A 26 -18.62 -11.93 -1.63
CA ALA A 26 -18.63 -12.77 -2.84
C ALA A 26 -17.22 -13.21 -3.26
N ALA A 27 -16.21 -12.39 -2.97
CA ALA A 27 -14.79 -12.69 -3.19
C ALA A 27 -14.13 -13.46 -2.02
N ALA A 28 -14.91 -13.78 -0.98
CA ALA A 28 -14.43 -14.44 0.22
C ALA A 28 -13.95 -15.87 -0.07
N VAL A 29 -12.63 -16.08 -0.06
CA VAL A 29 -12.02 -17.42 -0.09
C VAL A 29 -12.00 -18.08 1.29
N ALA A 30 -12.22 -17.31 2.36
CA ALA A 30 -12.24 -17.78 3.74
C ALA A 30 -13.60 -17.49 4.41
N PRO A 31 -14.11 -18.40 5.28
CA PRO A 31 -15.31 -18.14 6.07
C PRO A 31 -15.13 -16.87 6.92
N GLY A 32 -16.16 -16.03 6.97
CA GLY A 32 -16.18 -14.84 7.84
C GLY A 32 -15.77 -13.53 7.16
N ARG A 33 -15.32 -13.54 5.90
CA ARG A 33 -15.21 -12.30 5.13
C ARG A 33 -16.60 -11.81 4.73
N THR A 34 -17.01 -10.72 5.38
CA THR A 34 -18.23 -9.95 5.10
C THR A 34 -17.84 -8.53 4.71
N SER A 35 -18.77 -7.78 4.12
CA SER A 35 -18.57 -6.34 3.87
C SER A 35 -18.20 -5.60 5.15
N GLN A 36 -18.84 -5.92 6.28
CA GLN A 36 -18.55 -5.28 7.56
C GLN A 36 -17.15 -5.63 8.10
N SER A 37 -16.71 -6.89 7.98
CA SER A 37 -15.33 -7.24 8.34
C SER A 37 -14.31 -6.50 7.47
N CYS A 38 -14.61 -6.32 6.18
CA CYS A 38 -13.77 -5.55 5.27
C CYS A 38 -13.68 -4.08 5.70
N GLU A 39 -14.80 -3.44 5.98
CA GLU A 39 -14.84 -2.04 6.40
C GLU A 39 -14.05 -1.81 7.70
N ASN A 40 -14.12 -2.76 8.64
CA ASN A 40 -13.34 -2.71 9.87
C ASN A 40 -11.83 -2.80 9.60
N ASP A 41 -11.41 -3.70 8.70
CA ASP A 41 -10.00 -3.84 8.32
C ASP A 41 -9.49 -2.60 7.61
N GLU A 42 -10.26 -2.05 6.67
CA GLU A 42 -9.94 -0.82 5.94
C GLU A 42 -9.83 0.39 6.89
N THR A 43 -10.74 0.49 7.86
CA THR A 43 -10.70 1.56 8.87
C THR A 43 -9.47 1.41 9.78
N SER A 44 -9.18 0.20 10.24
CA SER A 44 -8.02 -0.08 11.09
C SER A 44 -6.69 0.16 10.36
N ALA A 45 -6.63 -0.19 9.07
CA ALA A 45 -5.48 0.07 8.22
C ALA A 45 -5.28 1.59 8.02
N ARG A 46 -6.37 2.33 7.77
CA ARG A 46 -6.32 3.80 7.69
C ARG A 46 -5.83 4.43 8.99
N ASP A 47 -6.33 4.00 10.14
CA ASP A 47 -5.91 4.53 11.45
C ASP A 47 -4.42 4.27 11.71
N THR A 48 -3.91 3.12 11.23
CA THR A 48 -2.49 2.80 11.30
C THR A 48 -1.67 3.70 10.38
N LEU A 49 -2.13 3.89 9.15
CA LEU A 49 -1.50 4.81 8.20
C LEU A 49 -1.48 6.24 8.75
N ASP A 50 -2.59 6.75 9.30
CA ASP A 50 -2.66 8.10 9.87
C ASP A 50 -1.62 8.32 10.99
N LYS A 51 -1.27 7.27 11.74
CA LYS A 51 -0.23 7.33 12.80
C LYS A 51 1.19 7.25 12.28
N GLN A 52 1.44 6.43 11.25
CA GLN A 52 2.79 6.06 10.80
C GLN A 52 3.18 6.66 9.44
N TRP A 53 2.29 7.42 8.80
CA TRP A 53 2.48 7.90 7.42
C TRP A 53 3.83 8.57 7.20
N SER A 54 4.21 9.45 8.12
CA SER A 54 5.46 10.22 8.07
C SER A 54 6.71 9.36 8.31
N ASP A 55 6.58 8.16 8.88
CA ASP A 55 7.70 7.24 9.10
C ASP A 55 8.11 6.52 7.80
N TYR A 56 7.22 6.48 6.81
CA TYR A 56 7.52 5.87 5.52
C TYR A 56 8.21 6.87 4.57
N PRO A 57 9.26 6.44 3.83
CA PRO A 57 9.90 7.29 2.83
C PRO A 57 8.92 7.77 1.75
N ASP A 58 9.09 9.02 1.26
CA ASP A 58 8.25 9.60 0.19
C ASP A 58 8.15 8.69 -1.05
N ALA A 59 9.27 8.07 -1.42
CA ALA A 59 9.34 7.16 -2.57
C ALA A 59 8.47 5.91 -2.37
N ASP A 60 8.41 5.38 -1.15
CA ASP A 60 7.57 4.22 -0.84
C ASP A 60 6.11 4.60 -0.77
N ARG A 61 5.78 5.73 -0.13
CA ARG A 61 4.42 6.28 -0.12
C ARG A 61 3.89 6.44 -1.54
N ALA A 62 4.63 7.12 -2.41
CA ALA A 62 4.23 7.33 -3.80
C ALA A 62 4.09 6.01 -4.58
N ARG A 63 5.02 5.05 -4.38
CA ARG A 63 4.98 3.74 -5.03
C ARG A 63 3.77 2.93 -4.55
N CYS A 64 3.53 2.87 -3.25
CA CYS A 64 2.49 2.04 -2.66
C CYS A 64 1.09 2.60 -2.88
N VAL A 65 0.92 3.93 -2.94
CA VAL A 65 -0.36 4.55 -3.35
C VAL A 65 -0.75 4.12 -4.77
N ARG A 66 0.22 4.06 -5.69
CA ARG A 66 -0.05 3.51 -7.03
C ARG A 66 -0.38 2.02 -6.96
N ALA A 67 0.41 1.25 -6.21
CA ALA A 67 0.24 -0.19 -6.11
C ALA A 67 -1.13 -0.59 -5.55
N SER A 68 -1.63 0.12 -4.53
CA SER A 68 -2.89 -0.18 -3.86
C SER A 68 -4.14 0.01 -4.73
N SER A 69 -4.01 0.48 -5.96
CA SER A 69 -5.12 0.68 -6.92
C SER A 69 -4.99 -0.15 -8.21
N LEU A 70 -3.95 -0.98 -8.33
CA LEU A 70 -3.70 -1.76 -9.56
C LEU A 70 -4.64 -2.95 -9.73
N GLY A 71 -5.12 -3.54 -8.63
CA GLY A 71 -5.96 -4.75 -8.63
C GLY A 71 -7.47 -4.49 -8.57
N GLY A 72 -7.90 -3.23 -8.52
CA GLY A 72 -9.29 -2.86 -8.26
C GLY A 72 -9.41 -1.49 -7.58
N PRO A 73 -10.53 -1.22 -6.89
CA PRO A 73 -10.66 -0.02 -6.07
C PRO A 73 -9.52 0.08 -5.05
N ALA A 74 -9.09 1.30 -4.76
CA ALA A 74 -7.98 1.52 -3.85
C ALA A 74 -8.30 1.03 -2.43
N SER A 75 -7.39 0.24 -1.83
CA SER A 75 -7.53 -0.31 -0.48
C SER A 75 -6.45 0.23 0.47
N TYR A 76 -6.85 0.60 1.69
CA TYR A 76 -5.95 0.96 2.77
C TYR A 76 -5.15 -0.25 3.29
N VAL A 77 -5.76 -1.43 3.28
CA VAL A 77 -5.08 -2.68 3.64
C VAL A 77 -3.93 -2.96 2.67
N ASP A 78 -4.18 -2.83 1.36
CA ASP A 78 -3.13 -3.03 0.34
C ASP A 78 -2.04 -1.95 0.42
N LEU A 79 -2.42 -0.70 0.67
CA LEU A 79 -1.47 0.40 0.87
C LEU A 79 -0.55 0.14 2.06
N LEU A 80 -1.13 -0.18 3.23
CA LEU A 80 -0.38 -0.47 4.45
C LEU A 80 0.53 -1.70 4.26
N THR A 81 -0.01 -2.76 3.66
CA THR A 81 0.77 -3.99 3.38
C THR A 81 1.96 -3.70 2.47
N CYS A 82 1.77 -2.91 1.41
CA CYS A 82 2.87 -2.51 0.53
C CYS A 82 3.97 -1.74 1.28
N LEU A 83 3.57 -0.82 2.15
CA LEU A 83 4.49 0.00 2.94
C LEU A 83 5.25 -0.82 3.96
N ASP A 84 4.58 -1.74 4.66
CA ASP A 84 5.22 -2.64 5.62
C ASP A 84 6.19 -3.60 4.92
N MET A 85 5.83 -4.15 3.76
CA MET A 85 6.76 -4.95 2.96
C MET A 85 7.98 -4.13 2.52
N ALA A 86 7.79 -2.90 2.05
CA ALA A 86 8.89 -2.03 1.65
C ALA A 86 9.83 -1.74 2.84
N LYS A 87 9.26 -1.48 4.03
CA LYS A 87 9.99 -1.31 5.28
C LYS A 87 10.75 -2.59 5.65
N SER A 88 10.13 -3.76 5.55
CA SER A 88 10.78 -5.06 5.82
C SER A 88 11.94 -5.31 4.86
N VAL A 89 11.79 -5.05 3.57
CA VAL A 89 12.88 -5.21 2.58
C VAL A 89 14.05 -4.28 2.93
N ARG A 90 13.79 -3.03 3.31
CA ARG A 90 14.84 -2.08 3.73
C ARG A 90 15.59 -2.52 4.99
N ALA A 91 14.95 -3.29 5.86
CA ALA A 91 15.57 -3.82 7.08
C ALA A 91 16.46 -5.06 6.81
N LEU A 92 16.39 -5.67 5.64
CA LEU A 92 17.25 -6.81 5.28
C LEU A 92 18.71 -6.39 5.07
N PRO A 93 19.67 -7.32 5.25
CA PRO A 93 21.04 -7.15 4.76
C PRO A 93 21.09 -6.83 3.26
N LYS A 94 22.01 -5.95 2.85
CA LYS A 94 22.07 -5.41 1.47
C LYS A 94 22.19 -6.50 0.39
N ASP A 95 22.87 -7.60 0.69
CA ASP A 95 23.03 -8.76 -0.20
C ASP A 95 21.71 -9.50 -0.47
N ARG A 96 20.72 -9.39 0.42
CA ARG A 96 19.38 -10.00 0.25
C ARG A 96 18.32 -9.03 -0.26
N GLN A 97 18.65 -7.75 -0.35
CA GLN A 97 17.75 -6.74 -0.93
C GLN A 97 17.70 -6.85 -2.45
N ASP A 98 18.72 -7.45 -3.07
CA ASP A 98 18.81 -7.67 -4.51
C ASP A 98 19.06 -9.16 -4.83
N PRO A 99 18.04 -10.03 -4.66
CA PRO A 99 18.20 -11.47 -4.90
C PRO A 99 18.46 -11.84 -6.37
N LEU A 100 18.31 -10.89 -7.30
CA LEU A 100 18.62 -11.09 -8.72
C LEU A 100 19.98 -10.49 -9.12
N GLY A 101 20.68 -9.81 -8.20
CA GLY A 101 21.96 -9.14 -8.45
C GLY A 101 21.90 -8.10 -9.58
N VAL A 102 20.73 -7.51 -9.84
CA VAL A 102 20.57 -6.53 -10.92
C VAL A 102 21.17 -5.22 -10.42
N PRO A 103 22.30 -4.75 -10.98
CA PRO A 103 22.88 -3.49 -10.52
C PRO A 103 21.84 -2.36 -10.69
N PRO A 104 21.78 -1.40 -9.74
CA PRO A 104 20.84 -0.30 -9.85
C PRO A 104 21.06 0.40 -11.19
N ALA A 105 19.99 0.55 -11.98
CA ALA A 105 20.04 1.25 -13.26
C ALA A 105 20.65 2.65 -13.03
N SER A 106 21.89 2.80 -13.48
CA SER A 106 22.64 4.06 -13.35
C SER A 106 21.92 5.12 -14.17
N ARG A 107 21.63 6.26 -13.54
CA ARG A 107 20.97 7.39 -14.18
C ARG A 107 21.96 8.24 -14.95
#